data_AF-A0A2K6FCG9-F1
#
_entry.id   AF-A0A2K6FCG9-F1
#
_cell.length_a   1.000
_cell.length_b   1.000
_cell.length_c   1.000
_cell.angle_alpha   90.00
_cell.angle_beta   90.00
_cell.angle_gamma   90.00
#
_symmetry.space_group_name_H-M   'P 1'
#
loop_
_entity.id
_entity.type
_entity.pdbx_description
1 polymer ?
#
loop_
_entity_poly.entity_id
_entity_poly.type
_entity_poly.pdbx_seq_one_letter_code
_entity_poly.pdbx_strand_id
1 'polypeptide(L)'
;LVFLLVSLFLEMNDYIEEEGADGEWVDVRHSSDEEQQEISRKLNSMPVEERKAKAAAVSTSRVLTQEDFQKIRMAQMRKELDAAPGKSQKRKYIEIDSDEEPRGELLSLRDIERLHKKPKSDKETRLATAMAGKTDRKEFVRKKTKMNPFSSSTNKEKKKQKNFMMMRYSQNVRSKTKRSFREKQLALRDALLKKRKRMK
;
A
#
# COMPACT_ATOMS: atom_id res chain seq x y z
N LEU A 1 16.54 64.59 -8.64
CA LEU A 1 15.81 63.36 -8.24
C LEU A 1 16.34 62.13 -8.96
N VAL A 2 16.30 62.05 -10.30
CA VAL A 2 16.84 60.89 -11.05
C VAL A 2 18.36 60.71 -10.85
N PHE A 3 19.14 61.80 -10.86
CA PHE A 3 20.59 61.76 -10.61
C PHE A 3 20.95 61.29 -9.18
N LEU A 4 20.13 61.66 -8.19
CA LEU A 4 20.31 61.26 -6.80
C LEU A 4 19.96 59.77 -6.59
N LEU A 5 18.99 59.26 -7.35
CA LEU A 5 18.59 57.86 -7.29
C LEU A 5 19.57 56.94 -8.03
N VAL A 6 20.23 57.44 -9.09
CA VAL A 6 21.33 56.74 -9.77
C VAL A 6 22.61 56.77 -8.92
N SER A 7 22.92 57.88 -8.24
CA SER A 7 24.02 57.90 -7.26
C SER A 7 23.77 56.96 -6.09
N LEU A 8 22.56 56.93 -5.51
CA LEU A 8 22.22 55.97 -4.45
C LEU A 8 22.23 54.52 -4.95
N PHE A 9 21.89 54.28 -6.22
CA PHE A 9 21.95 52.94 -6.82
C PHE A 9 23.39 52.50 -7.15
N LEU A 10 24.29 53.44 -7.47
CA LEU A 10 25.72 53.14 -7.61
C LEU A 10 26.44 53.03 -6.26
N GLU A 11 26.11 53.84 -5.26
CA GLU A 11 26.66 53.74 -3.89
C GLU A 11 26.16 52.51 -3.13
N MET A 12 24.99 51.97 -3.46
CA MET A 12 24.46 50.72 -2.89
C MET A 12 25.02 49.45 -3.53
N ASN A 13 25.92 49.58 -4.52
CA ASN A 13 26.48 48.44 -5.25
C ASN A 13 27.96 48.19 -4.94
N ASP A 14 28.53 48.91 -3.97
CA ASP A 14 29.93 48.83 -3.52
C ASP A 14 30.09 48.14 -2.14
N TYR A 15 29.02 47.50 -1.64
CA TYR A 15 29.00 46.73 -0.38
C TYR A 15 28.60 45.26 -0.63
N ILE A 16 29.31 44.61 -1.55
CA ILE A 16 29.39 43.14 -1.55
C ILE A 16 30.82 42.82 -1.12
N GLU A 17 31.02 42.89 0.20
CA GLU A 17 32.20 42.37 0.87
C GLU A 17 32.42 40.92 0.42
N GLU A 18 33.68 40.64 0.09
CA GLU A 18 34.20 39.29 -0.02
C GLU A 18 33.95 38.52 1.29
N GLU A 19 32.95 37.65 1.30
CA GLU A 19 33.05 36.39 2.06
C GLU A 19 33.37 35.27 1.08
N GLY A 20 34.63 35.26 0.63
CA GLY A 20 35.30 34.00 0.32
C GLY A 20 35.50 33.21 1.61
N ALA A 21 34.41 32.72 2.20
CA ALA A 21 34.46 31.67 3.19
C ALA A 21 34.88 30.40 2.45
N ASP A 22 36.18 30.19 2.41
CA ASP A 22 36.80 28.89 2.25
C ASP A 22 36.23 27.96 3.33
N GLY A 23 35.08 27.36 3.03
CA GLY A 23 34.58 26.20 3.72
C GLY A 23 35.57 25.06 3.50
N GLU A 24 36.66 25.08 4.26
CA GLU A 24 37.56 23.95 4.43
C GLU A 24 36.67 22.77 4.81
N TRP A 25 36.61 21.77 3.94
CA TRP A 25 35.84 20.57 4.18
C TRP A 25 36.43 19.91 5.43
N VAL A 26 35.80 20.15 6.57
CA VAL A 26 36.16 19.50 7.83
C VAL A 26 35.83 18.02 7.64
N ASP A 27 36.86 17.20 7.48
CA ASP A 27 36.74 15.75 7.37
C ASP A 27 36.25 15.22 8.72
N VAL A 28 34.94 15.08 8.86
CA VAL A 28 34.30 14.57 10.07
C VAL A 28 34.65 13.10 10.16
N ARG A 29 35.67 12.76 10.95
CA ARG A 29 36.05 11.37 11.24
C ARG A 29 34.83 10.58 11.73
N HIS A 30 34.28 9.75 10.85
CA HIS A 30 33.29 8.77 11.22
C HIS A 30 34.00 7.57 11.87
N SER A 31 33.41 6.99 12.91
CA SER A 31 33.97 5.81 13.62
C SER A 31 34.32 4.62 12.69
N SER A 32 33.73 4.56 11.49
CA SER A 32 34.03 3.55 10.48
C SER A 32 35.35 3.79 9.73
N ASP A 33 35.82 5.03 9.62
CA ASP A 33 37.07 5.34 8.90
C ASP A 33 38.31 4.99 9.71
N GLU A 34 38.22 4.98 11.03
CA GLU A 34 39.34 4.63 11.91
C GLU A 34 39.67 3.12 11.82
N GLU A 35 38.64 2.26 11.76
CA GLU A 35 38.83 0.82 11.48
C GLU A 35 39.44 0.58 10.09
N GLN A 36 38.96 1.30 9.07
CA GLN A 36 39.46 1.19 7.69
C GLN A 36 40.96 1.55 7.61
N GLN A 37 41.36 2.63 8.30
CA GLN A 37 42.75 3.07 8.39
C GLN A 37 43.63 2.06 9.14
N GLU A 38 43.15 1.49 10.24
CA GLU A 38 43.89 0.46 10.98
C GLU A 38 44.12 -0.81 10.16
N ILE A 39 43.09 -1.27 9.44
CA ILE A 39 43.20 -2.45 8.56
C ILE A 39 44.22 -2.17 7.45
N SER A 40 44.21 -0.97 6.86
CA SER A 40 45.17 -0.58 5.83
C SER A 40 46.62 -0.56 6.36
N ARG A 41 46.83 -0.07 7.59
CA ARG A 41 48.15 -0.07 8.25
C ARG A 41 48.63 -1.49 8.55
N LYS A 42 47.74 -2.36 9.05
CA LYS A 42 48.03 -3.80 9.32
C LYS A 42 48.31 -4.57 8.03
N LEU A 43 47.64 -4.27 6.93
CA LEU A 43 47.95 -4.84 5.62
C LEU A 43 49.30 -4.33 5.10
N ASN A 44 49.60 -3.04 5.28
CA ASN A 44 50.85 -2.43 4.82
C ASN A 44 52.07 -2.77 5.67
N SER A 45 51.89 -3.27 6.90
CA SER A 45 52.99 -3.76 7.74
C SER A 45 53.35 -5.23 7.49
N MET A 46 52.49 -6.01 6.85
CA MET A 46 52.78 -7.42 6.53
C MET A 46 53.77 -7.56 5.36
N PRO A 47 54.63 -8.59 5.34
CA PRO A 47 55.50 -8.85 4.21
C PRO A 47 54.70 -9.17 2.93
N VAL A 48 55.29 -8.85 1.76
CA VAL A 48 54.62 -8.93 0.45
C VAL A 48 54.13 -10.35 0.12
N GLU A 49 54.86 -11.38 0.56
CA GLU A 49 54.50 -12.78 0.34
C GLU A 49 53.24 -13.20 1.10
N GLU A 50 53.10 -12.79 2.36
CA GLU A 50 51.92 -13.07 3.16
C GLU A 50 50.67 -12.35 2.63
N ARG A 51 50.84 -11.14 2.08
CA ARG A 51 49.75 -10.42 1.42
C ARG A 51 49.27 -11.16 0.18
N LYS A 52 50.18 -11.70 -0.63
CA LYS A 52 49.83 -12.49 -1.83
C LYS A 52 49.14 -13.80 -1.46
N ALA A 53 49.62 -14.51 -0.43
CA ALA A 53 48.98 -15.73 0.06
C ALA A 53 47.56 -15.47 0.60
N LYS A 54 47.38 -14.40 1.38
CA LYS A 54 46.05 -13.97 1.84
C LYS A 54 45.13 -13.55 0.69
N ALA A 55 45.65 -12.83 -0.30
CA ALA A 55 44.88 -12.46 -1.49
C ALA A 55 44.45 -13.69 -2.31
N ALA A 56 45.32 -14.70 -2.45
CA ALA A 56 45.00 -15.96 -3.13
C ALA A 56 44.00 -16.82 -2.35
N ALA A 57 44.11 -16.87 -1.02
CA ALA A 57 43.13 -17.54 -0.17
C ALA A 57 41.76 -16.85 -0.22
N VAL A 58 41.74 -15.52 -0.26
CA VAL A 58 40.49 -14.75 -0.43
C VAL A 58 39.93 -14.91 -1.84
N SER A 59 40.74 -14.91 -2.90
CA SER A 59 40.24 -15.08 -4.26
C SER A 59 39.70 -16.49 -4.52
N THR A 60 40.23 -17.51 -3.85
CA THR A 60 39.73 -18.89 -3.96
C THR A 60 38.49 -19.16 -3.09
N SER A 61 38.36 -18.50 -1.94
CA SER A 61 37.21 -18.66 -1.04
C SER A 61 36.04 -17.72 -1.35
N ARG A 62 36.29 -16.56 -1.97
CA ARG A 62 35.28 -15.53 -2.24
C ARG A 62 34.60 -15.76 -3.58
N VAL A 63 33.27 -15.75 -3.57
CA VAL A 63 32.42 -15.95 -4.75
C VAL A 63 32.37 -14.72 -5.65
N LEU A 64 32.61 -13.51 -5.11
CA LEU A 64 32.60 -12.25 -5.87
C LEU A 64 34.02 -11.75 -6.16
N THR A 65 34.24 -11.31 -7.39
CA THR A 65 35.49 -10.72 -7.86
C THR A 65 35.58 -9.22 -7.54
N GLN A 66 36.77 -8.63 -7.68
CA GLN A 66 36.96 -7.20 -7.47
C GLN A 66 36.15 -6.34 -8.45
N GLU A 67 35.95 -6.82 -9.68
CA GLU A 67 35.11 -6.19 -10.69
C GLU A 67 33.64 -6.13 -10.24
N ASP A 68 33.16 -7.19 -9.59
CA ASP A 68 31.79 -7.23 -9.06
C ASP A 68 31.58 -6.22 -7.93
N PHE A 69 32.57 -6.00 -7.07
CA PHE A 69 32.51 -4.93 -6.06
C PHE A 69 32.52 -3.53 -6.67
N GLN A 70 33.15 -3.34 -7.82
CA GLN A 70 33.04 -2.08 -8.56
C GLN A 70 31.64 -1.92 -9.14
N LYS A 71 31.07 -2.96 -9.76
CA LYS A 71 29.69 -2.94 -10.29
C LYS A 71 28.66 -2.63 -9.19
N ILE A 72 28.77 -3.27 -8.03
CA ILE A 72 27.87 -3.02 -6.88
C ILE A 72 28.00 -1.58 -6.40
N ARG A 73 29.22 -1.06 -6.25
CA ARG A 73 29.44 0.34 -5.86
C ARG A 73 28.84 1.32 -6.87
N MET A 74 29.07 1.10 -8.16
CA MET A 74 28.48 1.92 -9.21
C MET A 74 26.94 1.91 -9.17
N ALA A 75 26.33 0.76 -8.89
CA ALA A 75 24.88 0.65 -8.77
C ALA A 75 24.33 1.34 -7.51
N GLN A 76 25.05 1.25 -6.39
CA GLN A 76 24.70 1.98 -5.16
C GLN A 76 24.77 3.49 -5.37
N MET A 77 25.84 3.99 -5.98
CA MET A 77 25.97 5.42 -6.32
C MET A 77 24.83 5.89 -7.24
N ARG A 78 24.48 5.10 -8.28
CA ARG A 78 23.33 5.41 -9.14
C ARG A 78 22.02 5.47 -8.35
N LYS A 79 21.80 4.52 -7.44
CA LYS A 79 20.61 4.49 -6.59
C LYS A 79 20.50 5.74 -5.69
N GLU A 80 21.61 6.21 -5.13
CA GLU A 80 21.64 7.43 -4.31
C GLU A 80 21.33 8.68 -5.13
N LEU A 81 21.88 8.77 -6.36
CA LEU A 81 21.58 9.87 -7.28
C LEU A 81 20.11 9.86 -7.74
N ASP A 82 19.54 8.69 -8.01
CA ASP A 82 18.16 8.52 -8.47
C ASP A 82 17.12 8.61 -7.34
N ALA A 83 17.53 8.49 -6.07
CA ALA A 83 16.62 8.51 -4.91
C ALA A 83 15.90 9.85 -4.70
N ALA A 84 16.44 10.95 -5.26
CA ALA A 84 15.83 12.28 -5.21
C ALA A 84 15.32 12.69 -6.60
N PRO A 85 14.13 12.22 -7.04
CA PRO A 85 13.56 12.68 -8.29
C PRO A 85 13.32 14.19 -8.21
N GLY A 86 13.99 14.95 -9.10
CA GLY A 86 13.81 16.40 -9.19
C GLY A 86 12.34 16.77 -9.43
N LYS A 87 11.96 18.02 -9.10
CA LYS A 87 10.57 18.54 -9.17
C LYS A 87 9.85 18.29 -10.52
N SER A 88 10.58 18.01 -11.60
CA SER A 88 10.04 17.71 -12.94
C SER A 88 9.83 16.21 -13.23
N GLN A 89 10.48 15.30 -12.50
CA GLN A 89 10.29 13.86 -12.68
C GLN A 89 9.05 13.38 -11.91
N LYS A 90 7.93 13.33 -12.61
CA LYS A 90 6.73 12.64 -12.12
C LYS A 90 7.09 11.17 -11.92
N ARG A 91 6.81 10.64 -10.71
CA ARG A 91 6.90 9.20 -10.40
C ARG A 91 6.21 8.43 -11.52
N LYS A 92 6.98 7.71 -12.35
CA LYS A 92 6.40 6.78 -13.31
C LYS A 92 5.67 5.73 -12.50
N TYR A 93 4.43 5.43 -12.88
CA TYR A 93 3.73 4.27 -12.34
C TYR A 93 4.50 3.05 -12.81
N ILE A 94 5.37 2.52 -11.96
CA ILE A 94 6.03 1.24 -12.21
C ILE A 94 4.91 0.23 -12.11
N GLU A 95 4.50 -0.31 -13.26
CA GLU A 95 3.50 -1.34 -13.33
C GLU A 95 4.09 -2.57 -12.65
N ILE A 96 3.67 -2.80 -11.40
CA ILE A 96 4.12 -3.93 -10.57
C ILE A 96 3.76 -5.27 -11.27
N ASP A 97 3.02 -5.30 -12.38
CA ASP A 97 2.51 -6.56 -12.94
C ASP A 97 3.39 -7.20 -14.03
N SER A 98 4.53 -6.59 -14.38
CA SER A 98 5.47 -7.18 -15.33
C SER A 98 6.45 -8.12 -14.63
N ASP A 99 6.16 -9.43 -14.64
CA ASP A 99 7.18 -10.48 -14.43
C ASP A 99 8.22 -10.53 -15.58
N GLU A 100 8.08 -9.62 -16.56
CA GLU A 100 8.87 -9.50 -17.78
C GLU A 100 10.01 -8.46 -17.68
N GLU A 101 10.32 -7.92 -16.49
CA GLU A 101 11.58 -7.19 -16.37
C GLU A 101 12.73 -8.18 -16.51
N PRO A 102 13.65 -8.01 -17.48
CA PRO A 102 14.77 -8.92 -17.64
C PRO A 102 15.53 -8.95 -16.32
N ARG A 103 15.64 -10.14 -15.73
CA ARG A 103 16.34 -10.37 -14.48
C ARG A 103 17.76 -9.83 -14.63
N GLY A 104 18.00 -8.63 -14.09
CA GLY A 104 19.29 -7.97 -14.18
C GLY A 104 20.36 -8.72 -13.40
N GLU A 105 21.62 -8.31 -13.55
CA GLU A 105 22.74 -8.87 -12.78
C GLU A 105 22.57 -8.65 -11.26
N LEU A 106 21.89 -7.57 -10.86
CA LEU A 106 21.60 -7.24 -9.46
C LEU A 106 20.16 -7.63 -9.09
N LEU A 107 20.02 -8.25 -7.92
CA LEU A 107 18.72 -8.64 -7.38
C LEU A 107 17.91 -7.42 -6.91
N SER A 108 16.63 -7.40 -7.26
CA SER A 108 15.67 -6.41 -6.76
C SER A 108 15.12 -6.84 -5.40
N LEU A 109 14.66 -5.88 -4.58
CA LEU A 109 13.94 -6.17 -3.32
C LEU A 109 12.74 -7.09 -3.56
N ARG A 110 12.07 -6.91 -4.71
CA ARG A 110 10.91 -7.71 -5.09
C ARG A 110 11.24 -9.19 -5.27
N ASP A 111 12.42 -9.51 -5.79
CA ASP A 111 12.88 -10.88 -6.00
C ASP A 111 13.10 -11.61 -4.67
N ILE A 112 13.46 -10.84 -3.63
CA ILE A 112 13.74 -11.35 -2.27
C ILE A 112 12.44 -11.45 -1.46
N GLU A 113 11.58 -10.43 -1.52
CA GLU A 113 10.37 -10.34 -0.72
C GLU A 113 9.30 -11.36 -1.13
N ARG A 114 9.42 -11.94 -2.33
CA ARG A 114 8.45 -12.89 -2.92
C ARG A 114 6.99 -12.40 -2.76
N LEU A 115 6.79 -11.09 -2.73
CA LEU A 115 5.50 -10.45 -2.61
C LEU A 115 4.83 -10.46 -3.98
N HIS A 116 4.13 -11.56 -4.25
CA HIS A 116 3.37 -11.76 -5.48
C HIS A 116 1.89 -11.94 -5.15
N LYS A 117 1.03 -11.61 -6.13
CA LYS A 117 -0.39 -11.90 -6.02
C LYS A 117 -0.57 -13.41 -5.91
N LYS A 118 -1.37 -13.85 -4.93
CA LYS A 118 -1.72 -15.28 -4.82
C LYS A 118 -2.37 -15.73 -6.14
N PRO A 119 -1.91 -16.85 -6.73
CA PRO A 119 -2.53 -17.38 -7.93
C PRO A 119 -4.01 -17.70 -7.69
N LYS A 120 -4.80 -17.70 -8.76
CA LYS A 120 -6.21 -18.09 -8.67
C LYS A 120 -6.29 -19.54 -8.18
N SER A 121 -7.13 -19.80 -7.20
CA SER A 121 -7.34 -21.15 -6.68
C SER A 121 -8.05 -22.04 -7.70
N ASP A 122 -7.55 -23.27 -7.86
CA ASP A 122 -8.15 -24.29 -8.71
C ASP A 122 -9.59 -24.62 -8.28
N LYS A 123 -10.37 -25.16 -9.21
CA LYS A 123 -11.77 -25.52 -8.93
C LYS A 123 -11.89 -26.47 -7.73
N GLU A 124 -10.97 -27.42 -7.61
CA GLU A 124 -10.95 -28.41 -6.54
C GLU A 124 -10.70 -27.78 -5.17
N THR A 125 -9.71 -26.89 -5.06
CA THR A 125 -9.39 -26.20 -3.80
C THR A 125 -10.52 -25.26 -3.37
N ARG A 126 -11.21 -24.62 -4.33
CA ARG A 126 -12.43 -23.84 -4.05
C ARG A 126 -13.55 -24.71 -3.52
N LEU A 127 -13.77 -25.89 -4.11
CA LEU A 127 -14.79 -26.84 -3.66
C LEU A 127 -14.45 -27.39 -2.28
N ALA A 128 -13.19 -27.76 -2.02
CA ALA A 128 -12.73 -28.22 -0.72
C ALA A 128 -12.93 -27.16 0.37
N THR A 129 -12.59 -25.89 0.09
CA THR A 129 -12.81 -24.77 1.02
C THR A 129 -14.30 -24.55 1.28
N ALA A 130 -15.13 -24.62 0.24
CA ALA A 130 -16.57 -24.47 0.36
C ALA A 130 -17.21 -25.64 1.16
N MET A 131 -16.72 -26.86 0.99
CA MET A 131 -17.16 -28.03 1.75
C MET A 131 -16.68 -27.97 3.20
N ALA A 132 -15.44 -27.54 3.46
CA ALA A 132 -14.92 -27.31 4.81
C ALA A 132 -15.69 -26.22 5.56
N GLY A 133 -16.13 -25.16 4.85
CA GLY A 133 -16.97 -24.11 5.41
C GLY A 133 -18.43 -24.52 5.65
N LYS A 134 -18.91 -25.60 5.02
CA LYS A 134 -20.19 -26.22 5.34
C LYS A 134 -20.00 -27.13 6.56
N THR A 135 -20.08 -26.52 7.74
CA THR A 135 -20.23 -27.28 9.00
C THR A 135 -21.46 -28.21 8.93
N ASP A 136 -21.47 -29.30 9.71
CA ASP A 136 -22.53 -30.34 9.83
C ASP A 136 -23.90 -29.82 10.34
N ARG A 137 -24.23 -28.57 10.07
CA ARG A 137 -25.53 -28.00 10.36
C ARG A 137 -26.54 -28.56 9.37
N LYS A 138 -27.26 -29.61 9.79
CA LYS A 138 -28.27 -30.33 8.98
C LYS A 138 -29.33 -29.43 8.34
N GLU A 139 -29.62 -28.26 8.92
CA GLU A 139 -30.62 -27.32 8.40
C GLU A 139 -30.09 -25.87 8.46
N PHE A 140 -29.62 -25.35 7.32
CA PHE A 140 -29.35 -23.92 7.15
C PHE A 140 -30.64 -23.08 6.95
N VAL A 141 -31.79 -23.74 6.91
CA VAL A 141 -33.08 -23.10 6.63
C VAL A 141 -33.80 -22.85 7.94
N ARG A 142 -34.33 -21.62 8.10
CA ARG A 142 -35.25 -21.29 9.17
C ARG A 142 -36.46 -22.24 9.11
N LYS A 143 -36.64 -23.09 10.13
CA LYS A 143 -37.81 -23.97 10.25
C LYS A 143 -39.09 -23.17 10.03
N LYS A 144 -39.95 -23.65 9.13
CA LYS A 144 -41.26 -23.03 8.87
C LYS A 144 -42.06 -23.08 10.17
N THR A 145 -42.64 -21.95 10.57
CA THR A 145 -43.38 -21.84 11.84
C THR A 145 -44.70 -22.62 11.82
N LYS A 146 -45.22 -22.97 10.64
CA LYS A 146 -46.47 -23.73 10.50
C LYS A 146 -46.14 -25.22 10.42
N MET A 147 -46.67 -25.99 11.37
CA MET A 147 -46.46 -27.45 11.48
C MET A 147 -47.27 -28.25 10.45
N ASN A 148 -48.40 -27.72 9.97
CA ASN A 148 -49.23 -28.40 8.97
C ASN A 148 -48.62 -28.22 7.55
N PRO A 149 -48.23 -29.31 6.86
CA PRO A 149 -47.67 -29.26 5.50
C PRO A 149 -48.59 -28.63 4.44
N PHE A 150 -49.91 -28.71 4.60
CA PHE A 150 -50.91 -28.20 3.65
C PHE A 150 -51.37 -26.77 3.95
N SER A 151 -50.75 -26.09 4.91
CA SER A 151 -51.16 -24.74 5.30
C SER A 151 -50.81 -23.72 4.22
N SER A 152 -51.78 -22.90 3.83
CA SER A 152 -51.55 -21.80 2.88
C SER A 152 -50.64 -20.71 3.48
N SER A 153 -49.94 -19.98 2.61
CA SER A 153 -49.12 -18.84 3.01
C SER A 153 -49.97 -17.60 3.26
N THR A 154 -49.63 -16.82 4.30
CA THR A 154 -50.33 -15.56 4.59
C THR A 154 -49.92 -14.46 3.61
N ASN A 155 -50.76 -13.45 3.43
CA ASN A 155 -50.40 -12.28 2.61
C ASN A 155 -49.12 -11.57 3.08
N LYS A 156 -48.78 -11.68 4.37
CA LYS A 156 -47.53 -11.15 4.94
C LYS A 156 -46.31 -11.98 4.50
N GLU A 157 -46.45 -13.30 4.45
CA GLU A 157 -45.42 -14.21 3.94
C GLU A 157 -45.22 -14.02 2.44
N LYS A 158 -46.31 -13.98 1.66
CA LYS A 158 -46.29 -13.73 0.22
C LYS A 158 -45.60 -12.41 -0.15
N LYS A 159 -45.75 -11.35 0.67
CA LYS A 159 -45.06 -10.06 0.47
C LYS A 159 -43.54 -10.15 0.67
N LYS A 160 -43.06 -11.06 1.52
CA LYS A 160 -41.64 -11.29 1.81
C LYS A 160 -40.97 -12.33 0.91
N GLN A 161 -41.76 -13.06 0.13
CA GLN A 161 -41.26 -14.11 -0.76
C GLN A 161 -41.35 -13.69 -2.25
N LYS A 162 -41.56 -12.39 -2.52
CA LYS A 162 -41.51 -11.86 -3.90
C LYS A 162 -40.05 -11.80 -4.39
N ASN A 163 -39.85 -11.71 -5.70
CA ASN A 163 -38.52 -11.53 -6.29
C ASN A 163 -37.80 -10.33 -5.64
N PHE A 164 -36.49 -10.46 -5.41
CA PHE A 164 -35.69 -9.45 -4.71
C PHE A 164 -35.78 -8.05 -5.33
N MET A 165 -35.82 -7.96 -6.67
CA MET A 165 -36.00 -6.70 -7.40
C MET A 165 -37.31 -5.99 -7.05
N MET A 166 -38.36 -6.73 -6.71
CA MET A 166 -39.63 -6.17 -6.26
C MET A 166 -39.64 -5.86 -4.76
N MET A 167 -38.92 -6.66 -3.97
CA MET A 167 -38.84 -6.45 -2.52
C MET A 167 -37.97 -5.27 -2.12
N ARG A 168 -36.90 -4.98 -2.88
CA ARG A 168 -35.93 -3.93 -2.54
C ARG A 168 -36.57 -2.54 -2.40
N TYR A 169 -37.61 -2.27 -3.18
CA TYR A 169 -38.36 -1.02 -3.16
C TYR A 169 -39.47 -0.99 -2.11
N SER A 170 -39.80 -2.14 -1.51
CA SER A 170 -40.84 -2.21 -0.49
C SER A 170 -40.27 -1.90 0.89
N GLN A 171 -40.44 -0.65 1.33
CA GLN A 171 -39.94 -0.18 2.62
C GLN A 171 -40.48 -1.01 3.80
N ASN A 172 -41.74 -1.45 3.72
CA ASN A 172 -42.42 -2.27 4.73
C ASN A 172 -41.82 -3.68 4.90
N VAL A 173 -41.10 -4.18 3.89
CA VAL A 173 -40.44 -5.51 3.93
C VAL A 173 -38.97 -5.36 4.31
N ARG A 174 -38.30 -4.31 3.82
CA ARG A 174 -36.87 -4.07 4.01
C ARG A 174 -36.50 -3.66 5.44
N SER A 175 -37.28 -2.78 6.07
CA SER A 175 -36.91 -2.22 7.37
C SER A 175 -38.06 -2.26 8.38
N LYS A 176 -37.70 -2.40 9.66
CA LYS A 176 -38.63 -2.18 10.78
C LYS A 176 -38.67 -0.69 11.14
N THR A 177 -38.90 0.17 10.15
CA THR A 177 -38.92 1.62 10.40
C THR A 177 -40.25 2.00 11.06
N LYS A 178 -40.18 2.83 12.12
CA LYS A 178 -41.37 3.44 12.72
C LYS A 178 -42.06 4.32 11.66
N ARG A 179 -43.39 4.32 11.62
CA ARG A 179 -44.18 5.10 10.64
C ARG A 179 -43.77 6.59 10.65
N SER A 180 -43.71 7.20 9.48
CA SER A 180 -43.47 8.65 9.36
C SER A 180 -44.60 9.46 10.02
N PHE A 181 -44.34 10.73 10.36
CA PHE A 181 -45.37 11.58 10.98
C PHE A 181 -46.63 11.69 10.12
N ARG A 182 -46.46 11.84 8.79
CA ARG A 182 -47.57 11.85 7.82
C ARG A 182 -48.36 10.54 7.79
N GLU A 183 -47.69 9.39 7.85
CA GLU A 183 -48.37 8.09 7.93
C GLU A 183 -49.13 7.91 9.24
N LYS A 184 -48.63 8.48 10.35
CA LYS A 184 -49.35 8.49 11.63
C LYS A 184 -50.62 9.35 11.54
N GLN A 185 -50.54 10.54 10.94
CA GLN A 185 -51.70 11.41 10.72
C GLN A 185 -52.76 10.74 9.85
N LEU A 186 -52.37 10.13 8.73
CA LEU A 186 -53.29 9.40 7.85
C LEU A 186 -53.92 8.20 8.56
N ALA A 187 -53.12 7.41 9.27
CA ALA A 187 -53.64 6.27 10.03
C ALA A 187 -54.64 6.68 11.12
N LEU A 188 -54.38 7.80 11.81
CA LEU A 188 -55.29 8.36 12.81
C LEU A 188 -56.61 8.80 12.16
N ARG A 189 -56.53 9.55 11.05
CA ARG A 189 -57.71 9.97 10.28
C ARG A 189 -58.55 8.77 9.84
N ASP A 190 -57.92 7.75 9.25
CA ASP A 190 -58.62 6.55 8.76
C ASP A 190 -59.25 5.75 9.90
N ALA A 191 -58.58 5.66 11.05
CA ALA A 191 -59.12 4.99 12.23
C ALA A 191 -60.37 5.70 12.77
N LEU A 192 -60.36 7.04 12.84
CA LEU A 192 -61.51 7.84 13.24
C LEU A 192 -62.67 7.70 12.26
N LEU A 193 -62.39 7.74 10.94
CA LEU A 193 -63.40 7.53 9.90
C LEU A 193 -64.04 6.14 9.99
N LYS A 194 -63.25 5.09 10.25
CA LYS A 194 -63.77 3.72 10.47
C LYS A 194 -64.63 3.64 11.73
N LYS A 195 -64.21 4.26 12.83
CA LYS A 195 -65.00 4.30 14.08
C LYS A 195 -66.35 4.98 13.85
N ARG A 196 -66.37 6.13 13.17
CA ARG A 196 -67.60 6.84 12.81
C ARG A 196 -68.54 6.01 11.94
N LYS A 197 -68.00 5.26 10.96
CA LYS A 197 -68.79 4.37 10.11
C LYS A 197 -69.39 3.16 10.83
N ARG A 198 -68.76 2.71 11.94
CA ARG A 198 -69.26 1.59 12.75
C ARG A 198 -70.29 2.00 13.81
N MET A 199 -70.32 3.29 14.17
CA MET A 199 -71.27 3.87 15.12
C MET A 199 -72.52 4.45 14.43
N LYS A 200 -72.52 4.50 13.09
CA LYS A 200 -73.73 4.61 12.27
C LYS A 200 -74.18 3.20 11.90
#